data_AF-A0A060H4A1-F1
#
_entry.id   AF-A0A060H4A1-F1
#
_cell.length_a   1.000
_cell.length_b   1.000
_cell.length_c   1.000
_cell.angle_alpha   90.00
_cell.angle_beta   90.00
_cell.angle_gamma   90.00
#
_symmetry.space_group_name_H-M   'P 1'
#
loop_
_entity.id
_entity.type
_entity.pdbx_description
1 polymer ?
#
loop_
_entity_poly.entity_id
_entity_poly.type
_entity_poly.pdbx_seq_one_letter_code
_entity_poly.pdbx_strand_id
1 'polypeptide(L)' 'MPRVYICICNAVTDDHIYEVAASCADLAELTMRTGCGSNCGSCLNAAAELLVKARAACVMPQSALLNLGTMSNR' A
#
# COMPACT_ATOMS: atom_id res chain seq x y z
N MET A 1 12.93 -5.06 -2.10
CA MET A 1 11.83 -5.83 -1.49
C MET A 1 11.45 -6.93 -2.47
N PRO A 2 11.16 -8.16 -2.04
CA PRO A 2 10.69 -9.20 -2.96
C PRO A 2 9.34 -8.79 -3.56
N ARG A 3 9.18 -8.90 -4.89
CA ARG A 3 7.91 -8.61 -5.59
C ARG A 3 6.94 -9.76 -5.41
N VAL A 4 5.73 -9.49 -4.92
CA VAL A 4 4.67 -10.49 -4.76
C VAL A 4 3.46 -10.10 -5.60
N TYR A 5 2.88 -11.07 -6.32
CA TYR A 5 1.61 -10.85 -6.99
C TYR A 5 0.46 -10.79 -5.99
N ILE A 6 -0.19 -9.64 -5.93
CA ILE A 6 -1.42 -9.45 -5.17
C ILE A 6 -2.64 -9.82 -6.03
N CYS A 7 -2.65 -9.44 -7.31
CA CYS A 7 -3.67 -9.86 -8.28
C CYS A 7 -3.03 -10.65 -9.41
N ILE A 8 -3.25 -11.96 -9.43
CA ILE A 8 -2.71 -12.82 -10.50
C ILE A 8 -3.42 -12.60 -11.84
N CYS A 9 -4.72 -12.28 -11.84
CA CYS A 9 -5.49 -12.10 -13.07
C CYS A 9 -5.00 -10.92 -13.90
N ASN A 10 -4.59 -9.83 -13.23
CA ASN A 10 -4.20 -8.58 -13.86
C ASN A 10 -2.71 -8.27 -13.64
N ALA A 11 -1.93 -9.27 -13.21
CA ALA A 11 -0.49 -9.17 -12.94
C ALA A 11 -0.11 -7.97 -12.03
N VAL A 12 -0.94 -7.65 -11.03
CA VAL A 12 -0.68 -6.55 -10.11
C VAL A 12 0.20 -7.06 -8.96
N THR A 13 1.36 -6.43 -8.80
CA THR A 13 2.30 -6.70 -7.70
C THR A 13 2.10 -5.74 -6.55
N ASP A 14 2.64 -6.08 -5.39
CA ASP A 14 2.73 -5.20 -4.23
C ASP A 14 3.35 -3.84 -4.57
N ASP A 15 4.45 -3.81 -5.32
CA ASP A 15 5.09 -2.57 -5.75
C ASP A 15 4.18 -1.71 -6.65
N HIS A 16 3.36 -2.30 -7.54
CA HIS A 16 2.37 -1.53 -8.30
C HIS A 16 1.38 -0.83 -7.35
N ILE A 17 1.01 -1.48 -6.23
CA ILE A 17 0.12 -0.89 -5.23
C ILE A 17 0.85 0.22 -4.47
N TYR A 18 2.12 0.04 -4.07
CA TYR A 18 2.91 1.09 -3.43
C TYR A 18 3.11 2.32 -4.33
N GLU A 19 3.38 2.12 -5.62
CA GLU A 19 3.57 3.19 -6.61
C GLU A 19 2.33 4.09 -6.73
N VAL A 20 1.13 3.50 -6.71
CA VAL A 20 -0.13 4.27 -6.86
C VAL A 20 -0.73 4.72 -5.53
N ALA A 21 -0.36 4.11 -4.40
CA ALA A 21 -0.98 4.33 -3.10
C ALA A 21 -0.99 5.80 -2.64
N ALA A 22 0.06 6.57 -2.94
CA ALA A 22 0.15 7.98 -2.57
C ALA A 22 -0.93 8.85 -3.25
N SER A 23 -1.45 8.42 -4.40
CA SER A 23 -2.43 9.15 -5.20
C SER A 23 -3.74 8.39 -5.39
N CYS A 24 -3.97 7.31 -4.64
CA CYS A 24 -5.13 6.44 -4.74
C CYS A 24 -5.97 6.53 -3.46
N ALA A 25 -7.22 6.98 -3.59
CA ALA A 25 -8.10 7.25 -2.46
C ALA A 25 -8.73 5.98 -1.86
N ASP A 26 -9.03 4.98 -2.70
CA ASP A 26 -9.71 3.76 -2.28
C ASP A 26 -9.45 2.57 -3.22
N LEU A 27 -10.08 1.44 -2.92
CA LEU A 27 -9.96 0.21 -3.69
C LEU A 27 -10.61 0.31 -5.08
N ALA A 28 -11.65 1.13 -5.23
CA ALA A 28 -12.30 1.34 -6.53
C ALA A 28 -11.36 2.08 -7.48
N GLU A 29 -10.68 3.12 -7.00
CA GLU A 29 -9.64 3.81 -7.76
C GLU A 29 -8.45 2.90 -8.05
N LEU A 30 -8.03 2.06 -7.10
CA LEU A 30 -6.98 1.07 -7.33
C LEU A 30 -7.36 0.11 -8.47
N THR A 31 -8.62 -0.35 -8.46
CA THR A 31 -9.19 -1.20 -9.51
C THR A 31 -9.16 -0.49 -10.86
N MET A 32 -9.59 0.78 -10.93
CA MET A 32 -9.59 1.55 -12.17
C MET A 32 -8.19 1.77 -12.74
N ARG A 33 -7.20 2.02 -11.89
CA ARG A 33 -5.82 2.32 -12.32
C ARG A 33 -5.02 1.10 -12.73
N THR A 34 -5.25 -0.03 -12.06
CA THR A 34 -4.38 -1.22 -12.17
C THR A 34 -5.11 -2.47 -12.67
N GLY A 35 -6.44 -2.43 -12.72
CA GLY A 35 -7.26 -3.62 -12.91
C GLY A 35 -7.34 -4.53 -11.68
N CYS A 36 -6.66 -4.24 -10.56
CA CYS A 36 -6.68 -5.12 -9.38
C CYS A 36 -8.12 -5.45 -8.93
N GLY A 37 -8.48 -6.72 -8.88
CA GLY A 37 -9.81 -7.16 -8.43
C GLY A 37 -10.93 -7.11 -9.48
N SER A 38 -10.67 -6.66 -10.72
CA SER A 38 -11.70 -6.54 -11.77
C SER A 38 -12.14 -7.85 -12.44
N ASN A 39 -11.50 -8.98 -12.13
CA ASN A 39 -11.78 -10.28 -12.76
C ASN A 39 -12.47 -11.27 -11.78
N CYS A 40 -11.70 -11.96 -10.93
CA CYS A 40 -12.25 -12.97 -10.00
C CYS A 40 -12.49 -12.46 -8.57
N GLY A 41 -12.03 -11.26 -8.23
CA GLY A 41 -12.21 -10.65 -6.92
C GLY A 41 -11.44 -11.27 -5.74
N SER A 42 -10.72 -12.39 -5.91
CA SER A 42 -10.06 -13.10 -4.79
C SER A 42 -9.00 -12.27 -4.06
N CYS A 43 -8.40 -11.30 -4.74
CA CYS A 43 -7.39 -10.42 -4.18
C CYS A 43 -7.94 -9.21 -3.42
N LEU A 44 -9.26 -8.94 -3.44
CA LEU A 44 -9.81 -7.66 -2.96
C LEU A 44 -9.46 -7.35 -1.50
N ASN A 45 -9.56 -8.34 -0.60
CA ASN A 45 -9.23 -8.12 0.80
C ASN A 45 -7.72 -7.84 0.99
N ALA A 46 -6.86 -8.65 0.37
CA ALA A 46 -5.41 -8.47 0.44
C ALA A 46 -4.96 -7.12 -0.16
N ALA A 47 -5.55 -6.73 -1.29
CA ALA A 47 -5.28 -5.46 -1.95
C ALA A 47 -5.72 -4.26 -1.09
N ALA A 48 -6.90 -4.34 -0.45
CA ALA A 48 -7.39 -3.30 0.44
C ALA A 48 -6.47 -3.12 1.67
N GLU A 49 -6.08 -4.22 2.31
CA GLU A 49 -5.15 -4.19 3.44
C GLU A 49 -3.79 -3.60 3.06
N LEU A 50 -3.26 -3.99 1.89
CA LEU A 50 -1.98 -3.47 1.42
C LEU A 50 -2.07 -1.98 1.06
N LEU A 51 -3.16 -1.54 0.43
CA LEU A 51 -3.39 -0.12 0.11
C LEU A 51 -3.40 0.74 1.39
N VAL A 52 -4.04 0.26 2.46
CA VAL A 52 -4.03 0.94 3.76
C VAL A 52 -2.61 1.01 4.33
N LYS A 53 -1.86 -0.10 4.32
CA LYS A 53 -0.47 -0.14 4.78
C LYS A 53 0.45 0.78 3.98
N ALA A 54 0.32 0.78 2.65
CA ALA A 54 1.10 1.60 1.74
C ALA A 54 0.87 3.10 1.99
N ARG A 55 -0.39 3.49 2.21
CA ARG A 55 -0.74 4.88 2.54
C ARG A 55 -0.21 5.30 3.90
N ALA A 56 -0.29 4.43 4.91
CA ALA A 56 0.28 4.71 6.23
C ALA A 56 1.81 4.86 6.18
N ALA A 57 2.50 4.02 5.40
CA ALA A 57 3.95 4.10 5.22
C ALA A 57 4.37 5.41 4.53
N CYS A 58 3.58 5.92 3.59
CA CYS A 58 3.84 7.20 2.92
C CYS A 58 3.69 8.42 3.84
N VAL A 59 3.00 8.30 4.98
CA VAL A 59 2.71 9.40 5.91
C VAL A 59 3.76 9.51 7.04
N MET A 60 4.71 8.58 7.15
CA MET A 60 5.71 8.63 8.22
C MET A 60 7.03 9.22 7.70
N PRO A 61 7.33 10.50 7.97
CA PRO A 61 8.69 10.98 7.77
C PRO A 61 9.58 10.28 8.81
N GLN A 62 10.65 9.64 8.33
CA GLN A 62 11.65 8.96 9.17
C GLN A 62 12.27 9.88 10.22
N SER A 63 12.16 11.20 10.06
CA SER A 63 12.54 12.21 11.04
C SER A 63 11.68 12.22 12.32
N ALA A 64 10.46 11.66 12.31
CA ALA A 64 9.62 11.57 13.51
C ALA A 64 10.12 10.53 14.51
N LEU A 65 10.77 9.45 14.05
CA LEU A 65 11.33 8.43 14.93
C LEU A 65 12.65 8.87 15.61
N LEU A 66 13.42 9.77 15.01
CA LEU A 66 14.68 10.26 15.60
C LEU A 66 14.45 11.19 16.81
N ASN A 67 13.29 11.84 16.93
CA ASN A 67 13.02 12.81 18.00
C ASN A 67 12.37 12.21 19.26
N LEU A 68 11.92 10.94 19.24
CA LEU A 68 11.35 10.29 20.44
C LEU A 68 12.43 9.74 21.38
N GLY A 69 13.67 9.56 20.89
CA GLY A 69 14.79 8.99 21.65
C GLY A 69 15.52 9.93 22.62
N THR A 70 15.26 11.24 22.59
CA THR A 70 15.99 12.22 23.44
C THR A 70 15.18 12.74 24.63
N MET A 71 13.90 12.35 24.77
CA MET A 71 12.99 12.83 25.84
C MET A 71 12.82 11.84 27.01
N SER A 72 13.70 10.84 27.14
CA SER A 72 13.69 9.89 28.26
C SER A 72 14.99 9.97 29.08
N ASN A 73 15.34 11.16 29.56
CA ASN A 73 16.26 11.31 30.69
C ASN A 73 16.05 12.66 31.42
N ARG A 74 15.01 12.72 32.25
CA ARG A 74 14.92 13.63 33.39
C ARG A 74 14.01 13.04 34.45
#